data_AF-A0A7X7YY68-F1
#
_entry.id   AF-A0A7X7YY68-F1
#
_cell.length_a   1.000
_cell.length_b   1.000
_cell.length_c   1.000
_cell.angle_alpha   90.00
_cell.angle_beta   90.00
_cell.angle_gamma   90.00
#
_symmetry.space_group_name_H-M   'P 1'
#
loop_
_entity.id
_entity.type
_entity.pdbx_description
1 polymer ?
#
loop_
_entity_poly.entity_id
_entity_poly.type
_entity_poly.pdbx_seq_one_letter_code
_entity_poly.pdbx_strand_id
1 'polypeptide(L)' 'MARCCINRHDGTVNCLFVDGSVRKVGLKELWTLQWHKAFNTAGPWTKSGGVQPEDWPEWIRPFKAY' A
#
# COMPACT_ATOMS: atom_id res chain seq x y z
N MET A 1 4.39 -12.00 11.27
CA MET A 1 5.28 -10.85 11.04
C MET A 1 4.42 -9.59 11.01
N ALA A 2 4.73 -8.59 11.85
CA ALA A 2 4.04 -7.31 11.80
C ALA A 2 4.49 -6.52 10.55
N ARG A 3 3.56 -5.82 9.90
CA ARG A 3 3.83 -4.92 8.76
C ARG A 3 3.70 -3.49 9.25
N CYS A 4 4.67 -2.64 8.94
CA CYS A 4 4.64 -1.22 9.27
C CYS A 4 4.59 -0.36 7.99
N CYS A 5 3.95 0.79 8.09
CA CYS A 5 3.88 1.80 7.04
C CYS A 5 3.95 3.17 7.71
N ILE A 6 4.81 4.05 7.20
CA ILE A 6 5.01 5.40 7.74
C ILE A 6 5.11 6.40 6.60
N ASN A 7 4.64 7.63 6.83
CA ASN A 7 4.78 8.71 5.87
C ASN A 7 6.14 9.41 6.04
N ARG A 8 7.09 9.11 5.15
CA ARG A 8 8.41 9.77 5.11
C ARG A 8 8.55 10.79 3.97
N HIS A 9 7.74 10.64 2.93
CA HIS A 9 7.88 11.32 1.64
C HIS A 9 6.50 11.66 1.05
N ASP A 10 5.66 12.29 1.86
CA ASP A 10 4.35 12.85 1.48
C ASP A 10 3.45 11.88 0.69
N GLY A 11 3.26 10.68 1.24
CA GLY A 11 2.25 9.73 0.76
C GLY A 11 2.73 8.76 -0.32
N THR A 12 4.00 8.79 -0.71
CA THR A 12 4.56 7.85 -1.71
C THR A 12 5.94 7.30 -1.32
N VAL A 13 6.35 6.21 -1.98
CA VAL A 13 7.70 5.65 -1.96
C VAL A 13 8.10 5.21 -3.37
N ASN A 14 9.37 5.26 -3.71
CA ASN A 14 9.86 4.71 -4.98
C ASN A 14 10.09 3.20 -4.85
N CYS A 15 9.57 2.42 -5.80
CA CYS A 15 9.80 0.98 -5.87
C CYS A 15 10.46 0.60 -7.21
N LEU A 16 11.49 -0.23 -7.14
CA LEU A 16 12.05 -0.98 -8.27
C LEU A 16 11.35 -2.34 -8.35
N PHE A 17 10.89 -2.71 -9.53
CA PHE A 17 10.24 -4.00 -9.79
C PHE A 17 11.17 -4.96 -10.52
N VAL A 18 10.81 -6.25 -10.52
CA VAL A 18 11.63 -7.33 -11.09
C VAL A 18 11.77 -7.20 -12.62
N ASP A 19 10.84 -6.52 -13.28
CA ASP A 19 10.91 -6.19 -14.71
C ASP A 19 11.83 -5.01 -15.02
N GLY A 20 12.53 -4.46 -14.01
CA GLY A 20 13.42 -3.31 -14.14
C GLY A 20 12.71 -1.95 -14.17
N SER A 21 11.38 -1.92 -14.11
CA SER A 21 10.63 -0.66 -14.04
C SER A 21 10.75 -0.01 -12.66
N VAL A 22 10.70 1.32 -12.63
CA VAL A 22 10.68 2.12 -11.40
C VAL A 22 9.41 2.95 -11.38
N ARG A 23 8.69 2.93 -10.25
CA ARG A 23 7.46 3.72 -10.08
C ARG A 23 7.42 4.41 -8.72
N LYS A 24 6.78 5.57 -8.67
CA LYS A 24 6.25 6.15 -7.43
C LYS A 24 5.00 5.37 -7.05
N VAL A 25 5.04 4.72 -5.89
CA VAL A 25 3.99 3.86 -5.34
C VAL A 25 3.35 4.58 -4.15
N GLY A 26 2.02 4.65 -4.12
CA GLY A 26 1.31 5.25 -2.99
C GLY A 26 1.40 4.39 -1.73
N LEU A 27 1.37 5.00 -0.54
CA LEU A 27 1.44 4.22 0.72
C LEU A 27 0.30 3.20 0.86
N LYS A 28 -0.91 3.53 0.39
CA LYS A 28 -2.04 2.59 0.34
C LYS A 28 -1.89 1.53 -0.75
N GLU A 29 -1.20 1.86 -1.86
CA GLU A 29 -0.92 0.93 -2.96
C GLU A 29 0.01 -0.21 -2.55
N LEU A 30 0.91 0.03 -1.59
CA LEU A 30 1.83 -1.02 -1.09
C LEU A 30 1.10 -2.30 -0.64
N TRP A 31 -0.15 -2.19 -0.20
CA TRP A 31 -0.95 -3.33 0.26
C TRP A 31 -1.55 -4.16 -0.88
N THR A 32 -1.53 -3.67 -2.12
CA THR A 32 -2.10 -4.33 -3.29
C THR A 32 -1.03 -5.03 -4.15
N LEU A 33 0.26 -4.80 -3.88
CA LEU A 33 1.38 -5.37 -4.63
C LEU A 33 1.76 -6.77 -4.13
N GLN A 34 2.21 -7.64 -5.05
CA GLN A 34 2.68 -8.98 -4.73
C GLN A 34 4.15 -8.96 -4.30
N TRP A 35 4.41 -8.92 -2.99
CA TRP A 35 5.76 -8.90 -2.43
C TRP A 35 6.44 -10.27 -2.39
N HIS A 36 5.66 -11.34 -2.23
CA HIS A 36 6.13 -12.72 -2.23
C HIS A 36 5.02 -13.65 -2.73
N LYS A 37 5.37 -14.91 -3.03
CA LYS A 37 4.47 -15.91 -3.67
C LYS A 37 3.10 -16.08 -2.99
N ALA A 38 3.06 -15.97 -1.66
CA ALA A 38 1.86 -16.14 -0.85
C ALA A 38 1.29 -14.83 -0.30
N PHE A 39 1.74 -13.68 -0.79
CA PHE A 39 1.21 -12.40 -0.33
C PHE A 39 -0.24 -12.22 -0.81
N ASN A 40 -1.18 -12.05 0.12
CA ASN A 40 -2.58 -11.81 -0.22
C ASN A 40 -2.78 -10.35 -0.65
N THR A 41 -2.91 -10.12 -1.96
CA THR A 41 -3.19 -8.80 -2.55
C THR A 41 -4.63 -8.35 -2.37
N ALA A 42 -5.52 -9.22 -1.89
CA ALA A 42 -6.87 -8.92 -1.42
C ALA A 42 -6.96 -8.96 0.12
N GLY A 43 -5.86 -8.59 0.81
CA GLY A 43 -5.80 -8.54 2.26
C GLY A 43 -6.67 -7.43 2.88
N PRO A 44 -6.76 -7.37 4.23
CA PRO A 44 -7.70 -6.49 4.94
C PRO A 44 -7.47 -4.98 4.73
N TRP A 45 -6.28 -4.56 4.29
CA TRP A 45 -5.94 -3.16 3.99
C TRP A 45 -6.12 -2.81 2.51
N THR A 46 -7.02 -3.51 1.81
CA THR A 46 -7.37 -3.25 0.40
C THR A 46 -8.89 -3.17 0.24
N LYS A 47 -9.36 -2.54 -0.85
CA LYS A 47 -10.81 -2.46 -1.13
C LYS A 47 -11.45 -3.85 -1.24
N SER A 48 -10.76 -4.81 -1.85
CA SER A 48 -11.21 -6.19 -1.95
C SER A 48 -11.26 -6.91 -0.59
N GLY A 49 -10.44 -6.49 0.37
CA GLY A 49 -10.51 -6.93 1.76
C GLY A 49 -11.54 -6.19 2.61
N GLY A 50 -12.30 -5.26 2.01
CA GLY A 50 -13.40 -4.54 2.68
C GLY A 50 -12.99 -3.24 3.39
N VAL A 51 -11.74 -2.78 3.26
CA VAL A 51 -11.29 -1.56 3.94
C VAL A 51 -12.11 -0.35 3.48
N GLN A 52 -12.64 0.40 4.45
CA GLN A 52 -13.30 1.68 4.24
C GLN A 52 -12.32 2.84 4.47
N PRO A 53 -12.58 4.03 3.91
CA PRO A 53 -11.74 5.22 4.13
C PRO A 53 -11.47 5.53 5.62
N GLU A 54 -12.47 5.33 6.47
CA GLU A 54 -12.46 5.58 7.91
C GLU A 54 -11.62 4.58 8.71
N ASP A 55 -11.41 3.36 8.20
CA ASP A 55 -10.57 2.34 8.86
C ASP A 55 -9.09 2.75 8.88
N TRP A 56 -8.70 3.60 7.94
CA TRP A 56 -7.34 4.14 7.88
C TRP A 56 -7.10 5.15 9.01
N PRO A 57 -5.89 5.18 9.61
CA PRO A 57 -5.48 6.27 10.50
C PRO A 57 -5.63 7.63 9.84
N GLU A 58 -6.02 8.67 10.59
CA GLU A 58 -6.35 9.99 10.05
C GLU A 58 -5.29 10.56 9.10
N TRP A 59 -4.00 10.38 9.44
CA TRP A 59 -2.89 10.90 8.66
C TRP A 59 -2.78 10.33 7.24
N ILE A 60 -3.26 9.10 7.00
CA ILE A 60 -3.15 8.46 5.68
C ILE A 60 -4.46 8.59 4.88
N ARG A 61 -5.57 8.99 5.51
CA ARG A 61 -6.88 9.16 4.85
C ARG A 61 -6.82 10.07 3.61
N PRO A 62 -6.14 11.23 3.61
CA PRO A 62 -6.12 12.14 2.47
C PRO A 62 -5.47 11.57 1.20
N PHE A 63 -4.63 10.53 1.33
CA PHE A 63 -3.96 9.94 0.17
C PHE A 63 -4.90 9.06 -0.65
N LYS A 64 -4.61 8.99 -1.95
CA LYS A 64 -5.36 8.22 -2.95
C LYS A 64 -5.62 6.78 -2.47
N ALA A 65 -6.87 6.33 -2.64
CA ALA A 65 -7.24 4.94 -2.45
C ALA A 65 -6.91 4.11 -3.70
N TYR A 66 -6.47 2.86 -3.49
CA TYR A 66 -6.09 1.93 -4.54
C TYR A 66 -7.05 0.74 -4.54
#